data_AF-A0A519ZKZ1-F1
#
_entry.id   AF-A0A519ZKZ1-F1
#
_cell.length_a   1.000
_cell.length_b   1.000
_cell.length_c   1.000
_cell.angle_alpha   90.00
_cell.angle_beta   90.00
_cell.angle_gamma   90.00
#
_symmetry.space_group_name_H-M   'P 1'
#
loop_
_entity.id
_entity.type
_entity.pdbx_description
1 polymer ?
#
loop_
_entity_poly.entity_id
_entity_poly.type
_entity_poly.pdbx_seq_one_letter_code
_entity_poly.pdbx_strand_id
1 'polypeptide(L)'
;MNTALQSLDNTAESVDAVMNRLGQAARGAASVMAASSTAARNDTLIALAGQLRRHAEALKAANAGDIAAAEANGLAAPMVDRLRLTDKVIETMAQSCEQVAALPDPVG
;
A
#
# COMPACT_ATOMS: atom_id res chain seq x y z
N MET A 1 -2.41 -10.15 -29.78
CA MET A 1 -1.76 -10.28 -28.45
C MET A 1 -1.69 -8.89 -27.81
N ASN A 2 -2.84 -8.30 -27.44
CA ASN A 2 -2.93 -7.13 -26.55
C ASN A 2 -4.42 -6.88 -26.23
N THR A 3 -5.04 -7.73 -25.40
CA THR A 3 -6.49 -7.65 -25.14
C THR A 3 -6.83 -7.77 -23.64
N ALA A 4 -5.82 -7.87 -22.76
CA ALA A 4 -6.01 -8.03 -21.31
C ALA A 4 -5.77 -6.74 -20.50
N LEU A 5 -5.41 -5.62 -21.14
CA LEU A 5 -5.15 -4.33 -20.47
C LEU A 5 -6.14 -3.22 -20.86
N GLN A 6 -7.10 -3.49 -21.75
CA GLN A 6 -8.10 -2.50 -22.20
C GLN A 6 -9.43 -2.53 -21.43
N SER A 7 -9.57 -3.35 -20.37
CA SER A 7 -10.87 -3.59 -19.73
C SER A 7 -11.05 -3.00 -18.33
N LEU A 8 -10.20 -2.06 -17.90
CA LEU A 8 -10.38 -1.40 -16.60
C LEU A 8 -10.97 0.02 -16.70
N ASP A 9 -11.19 0.54 -17.90
CA ASP A 9 -11.94 1.77 -18.09
C ASP A 9 -13.31 1.49 -18.74
N ASN A 10 -14.34 1.73 -17.93
CA ASN A 10 -15.70 2.09 -18.34
C ASN A 10 -16.79 0.99 -18.42
N THR A 11 -17.12 0.42 -17.26
CA THR A 11 -18.51 0.44 -16.78
C THR A 11 -18.49 1.14 -15.42
N ALA A 12 -18.81 2.43 -15.40
CA ALA A 12 -18.70 3.27 -14.20
C ALA A 12 -19.69 2.82 -13.12
N GLU A 13 -19.27 1.83 -12.31
CA GLU A 13 -19.80 1.65 -10.97
C GLU A 13 -19.71 3.03 -10.27
N SER A 14 -20.83 3.53 -9.75
CA SER A 14 -20.83 4.83 -9.08
C SER A 14 -19.85 4.80 -7.92
N VAL A 15 -19.29 5.96 -7.56
CA VAL A 15 -18.43 6.08 -6.38
C VAL A 15 -19.13 5.48 -5.15
N ASP A 16 -20.45 5.71 -5.02
CA ASP A 16 -21.26 5.13 -3.95
C ASP A 16 -21.24 3.60 -3.97
N ALA A 17 -21.39 2.97 -5.14
CA ALA A 17 -21.37 1.52 -5.27
C ALA A 17 -19.96 0.95 -4.96
N VAL A 18 -18.89 1.57 -5.46
CA VAL A 18 -17.49 1.19 -5.14
C VAL A 18 -17.24 1.27 -3.64
N MET A 19 -17.61 2.40 -3.03
CA MET A 19 -17.40 2.63 -1.60
C MET A 19 -18.21 1.67 -0.72
N ASN A 20 -19.46 1.38 -1.09
CA ASN A 20 -20.28 0.40 -0.39
C ASN A 20 -19.67 -1.00 -0.46
N ARG A 21 -19.20 -1.42 -1.63
CA ARG A 21 -18.55 -2.73 -1.83
C ARG A 21 -17.24 -2.84 -1.04
N LEU A 22 -16.40 -1.81 -1.09
CA LEU A 22 -15.15 -1.75 -0.33
C LEU A 22 -15.42 -1.82 1.18
N GLY A 23 -16.41 -1.07 1.67
CA GLY A 23 -16.81 -1.08 3.08
C GLY A 23 -17.33 -2.43 3.56
N GLN A 24 -18.14 -3.12 2.75
CA GLN A 24 -18.63 -4.47 3.08
C GLN A 24 -17.47 -5.48 3.15
N ALA A 25 -16.54 -5.44 2.19
CA ALA A 25 -15.36 -6.30 2.21
C ALA A 25 -14.46 -6.01 3.41
N ALA A 26 -14.20 -4.74 3.70
CA ALA A 26 -13.40 -4.32 4.85
C ALA A 26 -14.05 -4.76 6.18
N ARG A 27 -15.38 -4.65 6.31
CA ARG A 27 -16.11 -5.10 7.51
C ARG A 27 -15.95 -6.60 7.73
N GLY A 28 -16.04 -7.41 6.67
CA GLY A 28 -15.82 -8.85 6.77
C GLY A 28 -14.37 -9.19 7.18
N ALA A 29 -13.39 -8.54 6.55
CA ALA A 29 -11.97 -8.75 6.85
C ALA A 29 -11.60 -8.31 8.27
N ALA A 30 -12.20 -7.23 8.78
CA ALA A 30 -11.92 -6.70 10.12
C ALA A 30 -12.23 -7.72 11.23
N SER A 31 -13.34 -8.48 11.10
CA SER A 31 -13.68 -9.53 12.07
C SER A 31 -12.64 -10.65 12.09
N VAL A 32 -12.13 -11.06 10.93
CA VAL A 32 -11.07 -12.08 10.82
C VAL A 32 -9.76 -11.55 11.39
N MET A 33 -9.40 -10.31 11.08
CA MET A 33 -8.19 -9.68 11.58
C MET A 33 -8.21 -9.52 13.10
N ALA A 34 -9.34 -9.12 13.69
CA ALA A 34 -9.50 -9.01 15.15
C ALA A 34 -9.36 -10.36 15.87
N ALA A 35 -9.73 -11.47 15.21
CA ALA A 35 -9.63 -12.82 15.77
C ALA A 35 -8.26 -13.50 15.52
N SER A 36 -7.36 -12.87 14.76
CA SER A 36 -6.02 -13.42 14.51
C SER A 36 -5.16 -13.45 15.78
N SER A 37 -4.13 -14.28 15.82
CA SER A 37 -3.16 -14.25 16.93
C SER A 37 -2.14 -13.12 16.75
N THR A 38 -1.57 -12.66 17.86
CA THR A 38 -0.42 -11.74 17.86
C THR A 38 0.70 -12.22 16.94
N ALA A 39 1.05 -13.51 17.03
CA ALA A 39 2.10 -14.12 16.22
C ALA A 39 1.81 -13.98 14.71
N ALA A 40 0.59 -14.30 14.28
CA ALA A 40 0.22 -14.19 12.87
C ALA A 40 0.29 -12.74 12.35
N ARG A 41 -0.13 -11.76 13.16
CA ARG A 41 -0.02 -10.33 12.82
C ARG A 41 1.45 -9.88 12.72
N ASN A 42 2.27 -10.25 13.70
CA ASN A 42 3.68 -9.89 13.74
C ASN A 42 4.46 -10.52 12.58
N ASP A 43 4.25 -11.80 12.31
CA ASP A 43 4.87 -12.50 11.18
C ASP A 43 4.51 -11.85 9.84
N THR A 44 3.27 -11.39 9.70
CA THR A 44 2.82 -10.66 8.50
C THR A 44 3.56 -9.33 8.34
N LEU A 45 3.74 -8.56 9.42
CA LEU A 45 4.49 -7.30 9.39
C LEU A 45 5.97 -7.51 9.05
N ILE A 46 6.61 -8.53 9.64
CA ILE A 46 8.00 -8.90 9.35
C ILE A 46 8.14 -9.35 7.89
N ALA A 47 7.21 -10.18 7.40
CA ALA A 47 7.19 -10.60 6.00
C ALA A 47 7.00 -9.41 5.05
N LEU A 48 6.13 -8.46 5.39
CA LEU A 48 5.92 -7.22 4.65
C LEU A 48 7.19 -6.37 4.58
N ALA A 49 7.91 -6.19 5.69
CA ALA A 49 9.20 -5.51 5.71
C ALA A 49 10.19 -6.16 4.74
N GLY A 50 10.25 -7.49 4.74
CA GLY A 50 11.03 -8.25 3.77
C GLY A 50 10.60 -8.04 2.31
N GLN A 51 9.28 -7.98 2.03
CA GLN A 51 8.78 -7.72 0.68
C GLN A 51 9.11 -6.31 0.20
N LEU A 52 8.97 -5.30 1.06
CA LEU A 52 9.30 -3.91 0.72
C LEU A 52 10.76 -3.80 0.27
N ARG A 53 11.69 -4.43 1.00
CA ARG A 53 13.11 -4.46 0.62
C ARG A 53 13.36 -5.25 -0.66
N ARG A 54 12.76 -6.44 -0.79
CA ARG A 54 12.92 -7.29 -1.99
C ARG A 54 12.44 -6.63 -3.27
N HIS A 55 11.37 -5.83 -3.18
CA HIS A 55 10.73 -5.19 -4.33
C HIS A 55 11.04 -3.68 -4.43
N ALA A 56 12.06 -3.19 -3.73
CA ALA A 56 12.38 -1.76 -3.68
C ALA A 56 12.57 -1.15 -5.07
N GLU A 57 13.30 -1.81 -5.97
CA GLU A 57 13.50 -1.32 -7.34
C GLU A 57 12.20 -1.24 -8.13
N ALA A 58 11.32 -2.24 -8.00
CA ALA A 58 10.03 -2.25 -8.67
C ALA A 58 9.12 -1.11 -8.15
N LEU A 59 9.13 -0.85 -6.84
CA LEU A 59 8.39 0.25 -6.22
C LEU A 59 8.90 1.61 -6.71
N LYS A 60 10.23 1.81 -6.75
CA LYS A 60 10.83 3.06 -7.27
C LYS A 60 10.52 3.27 -8.75
N ALA A 61 10.58 2.21 -9.56
CA ALA A 61 10.27 2.27 -10.98
C ALA A 61 8.80 2.66 -11.23
N ALA A 62 7.86 2.10 -10.45
CA ALA A 62 6.45 2.48 -10.53
C ALA A 62 6.23 3.94 -10.07
N ASN A 63 6.80 4.33 -8.92
CA ASN A 63 6.67 5.69 -8.38
C ASN A 63 7.27 6.77 -9.29
N ALA A 64 8.28 6.44 -10.10
CA ALA A 64 8.82 7.38 -11.10
C ALA A 64 7.74 7.83 -12.11
N GLY A 65 6.80 6.95 -12.47
CA GLY A 65 5.64 7.30 -13.30
C GLY A 65 4.71 8.30 -12.60
N ASP A 66 4.43 8.07 -11.31
CA ASP A 66 3.60 8.97 -10.51
C ASP A 66 4.24 10.35 -10.34
N ILE A 67 5.56 10.39 -10.13
CA ILE A 67 6.34 11.63 -10.03
C ILE A 67 6.29 12.42 -11.32
N ALA A 68 6.53 11.77 -12.47
CA ALA A 68 6.45 12.42 -13.77
C ALA A 68 5.05 12.98 -14.04
N ALA A 69 3.99 12.22 -13.69
CA ALA A 69 2.62 12.68 -13.80
C ALA A 69 2.33 13.87 -12.86
N ALA A 70 2.83 13.85 -11.63
CA ALA A 70 2.65 14.94 -10.67
C ALA A 70 3.34 16.23 -11.12
N GLU A 71 4.58 16.13 -11.62
CA GLU A 71 5.33 17.26 -12.16
C GLU A 71 4.65 17.85 -13.41
N ALA A 72 4.17 16.99 -14.33
CA ALA A 72 3.43 17.42 -15.52
C ALA A 72 2.11 18.14 -15.17
N ASN A 73 1.47 17.75 -14.07
CA ASN A 73 0.26 18.39 -13.55
C ASN A 73 0.56 19.65 -12.69
N GLY A 74 1.81 20.09 -12.62
CA GLY A 74 2.19 21.32 -11.91
C GLY A 74 2.17 21.19 -10.38
N LEU A 75 2.29 19.98 -9.84
CA LEU A 75 2.37 19.78 -8.39
C LEU A 75 3.63 20.47 -7.83
N ALA A 76 3.48 21.23 -6.75
CA ALA A 76 4.59 21.98 -6.16
C ALA A 76 5.73 21.05 -5.72
N ALA A 77 6.99 21.47 -5.93
CA ALA A 77 8.17 20.66 -5.64
C ALA A 77 8.20 20.00 -4.24
N PRO A 78 7.83 20.70 -3.13
CA PRO A 78 7.79 20.06 -1.81
C PRO A 78 6.75 18.94 -1.69
N MET A 79 5.69 18.97 -2.51
CA MET A 79 4.68 17.91 -2.55
C MET A 79 5.15 16.72 -3.41
N VAL A 80 5.88 16.98 -4.49
CA VAL A 80 6.55 15.94 -5.29
C VAL A 80 7.60 15.20 -4.44
N ASP A 81 8.36 15.93 -3.62
CA ASP A 81 9.34 15.33 -2.71
C ASP A 81 8.69 14.40 -1.68
N ARG A 82 7.48 14.72 -1.20
CA ARG A 82 6.70 13.84 -0.31
C ARG A 82 6.18 12.59 -1.02
N LEU A 83 5.97 12.64 -2.33
CA LEU A 83 5.53 11.51 -3.14
C LEU A 83 6.69 10.55 -3.49
N ARG A 84 7.93 11.03 -3.41
CA ARG A 84 9.11 10.31 -3.89
C ARG A 84 9.49 9.15 -2.97
N LEU A 85 9.51 7.94 -3.53
CA LEU A 85 10.07 6.77 -2.89
C LEU A 85 11.58 6.70 -3.16
N THR A 86 12.37 6.91 -2.10
CA THR A 86 13.82 6.70 -2.11
C THR A 86 14.18 5.44 -1.34
N ASP A 87 15.41 4.94 -1.48
CA ASP A 87 15.88 3.80 -0.69
C ASP A 87 15.73 4.03 0.82
N LYS A 88 16.02 5.25 1.28
CA LYS A 88 15.83 5.66 2.67
C LYS A 88 14.36 5.58 3.10
N VAL A 89 13.43 6.03 2.25
CA VAL A 89 11.99 5.98 2.56
C VAL A 89 11.50 4.55 2.62
N ILE A 90 11.86 3.71 1.65
CA ILE A 90 11.47 2.30 1.61
C ILE A 90 12.05 1.54 2.81
N GLU A 91 13.31 1.79 3.16
CA GLU A 91 13.92 1.19 4.36
C GLU A 91 13.21 1.66 5.63
N THR A 92 12.87 2.95 5.73
CA THR A 92 12.10 3.49 6.87
C THR A 92 10.72 2.81 6.98
N MET A 93 10.05 2.56 5.85
CA MET A 93 8.77 1.83 5.83
C MET A 93 8.94 0.40 6.34
N ALA A 94 9.97 -0.32 5.88
CA ALA A 94 10.25 -1.68 6.32
C ALA A 94 10.58 -1.75 7.82
N GLN A 95 11.44 -0.84 8.31
CA GLN A 95 11.77 -0.73 9.72
C GLN A 95 10.55 -0.40 10.58
N SER A 96 9.64 0.45 10.07
CA SER A 96 8.40 0.78 10.77
C SER A 96 7.51 -0.45 10.96
N CYS A 97 7.42 -1.34 9.97
CA CYS A 97 6.72 -2.62 10.12
C CYS A 97 7.36 -3.49 11.22
N GLU A 98 8.69 -3.60 11.24
CA GLU A 98 9.43 -4.37 12.25
C GLU A 98 9.26 -3.78 13.66
N GLN A 99 9.31 -2.45 13.77
CA GLN A 99 9.09 -1.73 15.03
C GLN A 99 7.69 -1.99 15.58
N VAL A 100 6.66 -1.90 14.73
CA VAL A 100 5.26 -2.17 15.14
C VAL A 100 5.10 -3.62 15.57
N ALA A 101 5.70 -4.58 14.85
CA ALA A 101 5.65 -6.00 15.21
C ALA A 101 6.33 -6.31 16.56
N ALA A 102 7.27 -5.46 17.00
CA ALA A 102 7.96 -5.59 18.28
C ALA A 102 7.20 -4.95 19.46
N LEU A 103 6.15 -4.18 19.20
CA LEU A 103 5.36 -3.57 20.27
C LEU A 103 4.48 -4.61 20.99
N PRO A 104 4.18 -4.41 22.28
CA PRO A 104 3.17 -5.20 22.98
C PRO A 104 1.84 -5.15 22.24
N ASP A 105 1.14 -6.28 22.21
CA ASP A 105 -0.15 -6.38 21.53
C ASP A 105 -1.22 -5.54 22.27
N PRO A 106 -1.86 -4.57 21.61
CA PRO A 106 -2.91 -3.77 22.25
C PRO A 106 -4.27 -4.49 22.32
N VAL A 107 -4.47 -5.57 21.57
CA VAL A 107 -5.74 -6.32 21.48
C VAL A 107 -5.74 -7.55 22.39
N GLY A 108 -4.56 -8.11 22.66
CA GLY A 108 -4.37 -9.31 23.49
C GLY A 108 -3.73 -10.46 22.71
#